data_AF-A0A0B8P8A9-F1
#
_entry.id   AF-A0A0B8P8A9-F1
#
_cell.length_a   1.000
_cell.length_b   1.000
_cell.length_c   1.000
_cell.angle_alpha   90.00
_cell.angle_beta   90.00
_cell.angle_gamma   90.00
#
_symmetry.space_group_name_H-M   'P 1'
#
loop_
_entity.id
_entity.type
_entity.pdbx_description
1 polymer ?
#
loop_
_entity_poly.entity_id
_entity_poly.type
_entity_poly.pdbx_seq_one_letter_code
_entity_poly.pdbx_strand_id
1 'polypeptide(L)'
;MQYKDVLDFWFNELEVKDWFAKNLDLDEQIRQRFGKLHQSAVQCELYSWREMPEGRLAEIIVLDQFSRNLYRDSAKAFAADALALALAQQAVQLGEDNKLTSEQKSFLYMPICIASPC
;
A
#
# COMPACT_ATOMS: atom_id res chain seq x y z
N MET A 1 -7.10 -7.93 -11.69
CA MET A 1 -7.17 -7.58 -10.25
C MET A 1 -7.44 -6.10 -10.17
N GLN A 2 -8.44 -5.70 -9.40
CA GLN A 2 -8.85 -4.31 -9.20
C GLN A 2 -8.39 -3.81 -7.82
N TYR A 3 -8.42 -2.49 -7.60
CA TYR A 3 -8.03 -1.92 -6.32
C TYR A 3 -8.85 -2.44 -5.13
N LYS A 4 -10.13 -2.77 -5.37
CA LYS A 4 -11.01 -3.37 -4.35
C LYS A 4 -10.46 -4.70 -3.83
N ASP A 5 -9.87 -5.53 -4.69
CA ASP A 5 -9.30 -6.81 -4.28
C ASP A 5 -8.15 -6.63 -3.25
N VAL A 6 -7.38 -5.52 -3.37
CA VAL A 6 -6.31 -5.18 -2.42
C VAL A 6 -6.91 -4.70 -1.10
N LEU A 7 -7.92 -3.83 -1.15
CA LEU A 7 -8.54 -3.28 0.05
C LEU A 7 -9.32 -4.36 0.81
N ASP A 8 -10.03 -5.22 0.10
CA ASP A 8 -10.76 -6.35 0.70
C ASP A 8 -9.78 -7.31 1.36
N PHE A 9 -8.69 -7.66 0.68
CA PHE A 9 -7.64 -8.46 1.31
C PHE A 9 -7.08 -7.78 2.56
N TRP A 10 -6.68 -6.52 2.46
CA TRP A 10 -5.96 -5.84 3.54
C TRP A 10 -6.83 -5.52 4.75
N PHE A 11 -8.06 -5.04 4.54
CA PHE A 11 -8.94 -4.56 5.62
C PHE A 11 -10.00 -5.57 6.06
N ASN A 12 -10.37 -6.54 5.21
CA ASN A 12 -11.45 -7.48 5.52
C ASN A 12 -10.97 -8.93 5.72
N GLU A 13 -9.91 -9.38 5.01
CA GLU A 13 -9.38 -10.73 5.18
C GLU A 13 -8.31 -10.83 6.28
N LEU A 14 -7.51 -9.78 6.49
CA LEU A 14 -6.49 -9.74 7.53
C LEU A 14 -7.04 -9.22 8.86
N GLU A 15 -6.46 -9.67 9.97
CA GLU A 15 -6.69 -9.05 11.26
C GLU A 15 -5.68 -7.92 11.50
N VAL A 16 -6.02 -6.97 12.38
CA VAL A 16 -5.14 -5.84 12.74
C VAL A 16 -3.73 -6.29 13.18
N LYS A 17 -3.64 -7.46 13.82
CA LYS A 17 -2.35 -8.04 14.25
C LYS A 17 -1.45 -8.42 13.08
N ASP A 18 -2.02 -8.75 11.93
CA ASP A 18 -1.31 -9.26 10.76
C ASP A 18 -0.62 -8.14 9.97
N TRP A 19 -1.14 -6.89 10.05
CA TRP A 19 -0.59 -5.74 9.31
C TRP A 19 0.88 -5.44 9.63
N PHE A 20 1.29 -5.64 10.90
CA PHE A 20 2.64 -5.29 11.36
C PHE A 20 3.44 -6.50 11.85
N ALA A 21 2.83 -7.67 11.95
CA ALA A 21 3.52 -8.89 12.36
C ALA A 21 4.41 -9.43 11.23
N LYS A 22 5.58 -9.96 11.61
CA LYS A 22 6.38 -10.79 10.71
C LYS A 22 5.72 -12.17 10.61
N ASN A 23 5.08 -12.44 9.49
CA ASN A 23 4.39 -13.70 9.22
C ASN A 23 4.78 -14.20 7.82
N LEU A 24 5.51 -15.32 7.77
CA LEU A 24 6.00 -15.91 6.51
C LEU A 24 4.87 -16.47 5.63
N ASP A 25 3.80 -16.96 6.25
CA ASP A 25 2.64 -17.48 5.51
C ASP A 25 1.89 -16.34 4.81
N LEU A 26 1.79 -15.17 5.48
CA LEU A 26 1.24 -13.97 4.87
C LEU A 26 2.14 -13.44 3.75
N ASP A 27 3.46 -13.42 3.95
CA ASP A 27 4.42 -13.01 2.93
C ASP A 27 4.28 -13.86 1.66
N GLU A 28 4.09 -15.17 1.81
CA GLU A 28 3.90 -16.08 0.68
C GLU A 28 2.51 -15.91 0.02
N GLN A 29 1.45 -15.69 0.81
CA GLN A 29 0.13 -15.36 0.26
C GLN A 29 0.16 -14.08 -0.58
N ILE A 30 0.84 -13.03 -0.09
CA ILE A 30 1.03 -11.78 -0.82
C ILE A 30 1.84 -12.01 -2.10
N ARG A 31 2.91 -12.82 -2.02
CA ARG A 31 3.73 -13.20 -3.18
C ARG A 31 2.91 -13.88 -4.26
N GLN A 32 2.09 -14.86 -3.91
CA GLN A 32 1.30 -15.63 -4.85
C GLN A 32 0.14 -14.82 -5.46
N ARG A 33 -0.59 -14.06 -4.64
CA ARG A 33 -1.78 -13.31 -5.08
C ARG A 33 -1.43 -11.99 -5.76
N PHE A 34 -0.50 -11.24 -5.17
CA PHE A 34 -0.27 -9.83 -5.51
C PHE A 34 1.13 -9.55 -6.08
N GLY A 35 2.02 -10.55 -6.19
CA GLY A 35 3.38 -10.33 -6.69
C GLY A 35 3.46 -9.72 -8.10
N LYS A 36 2.57 -10.12 -9.02
CA LYS A 36 2.47 -9.50 -10.35
C LYS A 36 1.89 -8.08 -10.29
N LEU A 37 0.88 -7.87 -9.44
CA LEU A 37 0.28 -6.56 -9.24
C LEU A 37 1.31 -5.55 -8.70
N HIS A 38 2.14 -6.00 -7.75
CA HIS A 38 3.25 -5.20 -7.22
C HIS A 38 4.22 -4.76 -8.33
N GLN A 39 4.59 -5.68 -9.22
CA GLN A 39 5.45 -5.36 -10.37
C GLN A 39 4.83 -4.30 -11.28
N SER A 40 3.53 -4.40 -11.58
CA SER A 40 2.81 -3.36 -12.34
C SER A 40 2.73 -2.03 -11.59
N ALA A 41 2.53 -2.04 -10.27
CA ALA A 41 2.49 -0.84 -9.44
C ALA A 41 3.82 -0.07 -9.47
N VAL A 42 4.95 -0.76 -9.29
CA VAL A 42 6.28 -0.12 -9.33
C VAL A 42 6.64 0.42 -10.73
N GLN A 43 5.99 -0.08 -11.77
CA GLN A 43 6.09 0.41 -13.15
C GLN A 43 5.07 1.52 -13.48
N CYS A 44 4.30 2.00 -12.50
CA CYS A 44 3.23 2.99 -12.65
C CYS A 44 2.09 2.57 -13.59
N GLU A 45 1.90 1.27 -13.85
CA GLU A 45 0.85 0.79 -14.75
C GLU A 45 -0.55 0.87 -14.13
N LEU A 46 -0.66 1.06 -12.82
CA LEU A 46 -1.92 1.21 -12.09
C LEU A 46 -2.44 2.65 -12.02
N TYR A 47 -1.91 3.56 -12.86
CA TYR A 47 -2.20 4.99 -12.80
C TYR A 47 -3.71 5.33 -12.83
N SER A 48 -4.54 4.52 -13.49
CA SER A 48 -5.99 4.72 -13.56
C SER A 48 -6.69 4.54 -12.21
N TRP A 49 -6.10 3.82 -11.27
CA TRP A 49 -6.66 3.66 -9.91
C TRP A 49 -6.67 4.99 -9.15
N ARG A 50 -5.80 5.92 -9.51
CA ARG A 50 -5.64 7.23 -8.86
C ARG A 50 -6.80 8.19 -9.12
N GLU A 51 -7.74 7.82 -9.99
CA GLU A 51 -9.00 8.55 -10.23
C GLU A 51 -9.96 8.44 -9.03
N MET A 52 -9.76 7.44 -8.16
CA MET A 52 -10.58 7.21 -6.97
C MET A 52 -9.69 7.23 -5.71
N PRO A 53 -10.14 7.84 -4.59
CA PRO A 53 -9.39 7.85 -3.32
C PRO A 53 -9.01 6.44 -2.84
N GLU A 54 -9.94 5.49 -2.93
CA GLU A 54 -9.73 4.09 -2.56
C GLU A 54 -8.74 3.40 -3.50
N GLY A 55 -8.78 3.73 -4.79
CA GLY A 55 -7.83 3.18 -5.76
C GLY A 55 -6.41 3.67 -5.50
N ARG A 56 -6.25 4.96 -5.19
CA ARG A 56 -4.96 5.52 -4.77
C ARG A 56 -4.44 4.89 -3.47
N LEU A 57 -5.30 4.72 -2.47
CA LEU A 57 -4.95 4.03 -1.22
C LEU A 57 -4.46 2.60 -1.49
N ALA A 58 -5.17 1.85 -2.33
CA ALA A 58 -4.77 0.49 -2.68
C ALA A 58 -3.40 0.45 -3.34
N GLU A 59 -3.12 1.38 -4.27
CA GLU A 59 -1.79 1.49 -4.88
C GLU A 59 -0.70 1.81 -3.83
N ILE A 60 -0.98 2.70 -2.87
CA ILE A 60 -0.06 3.00 -1.77
C ILE A 60 0.20 1.75 -0.91
N ILE A 61 -0.83 0.97 -0.56
CA ILE A 61 -0.66 -0.29 0.20
C ILE A 61 0.22 -1.28 -0.56
N VAL A 62 0.02 -1.42 -1.87
CA VAL A 62 0.85 -2.29 -2.72
C VAL A 62 2.30 -1.80 -2.72
N LEU A 63 2.53 -0.50 -2.90
CA LEU A 63 3.87 0.05 -2.99
C LEU A 63 4.60 0.05 -1.64
N ASP A 64 3.90 0.27 -0.53
CA ASP A 64 4.52 0.41 0.79
C ASP A 64 4.49 -0.91 1.57
N GLN A 65 3.29 -1.43 1.88
CA GLN A 65 3.10 -2.61 2.72
C GLN A 65 3.52 -3.89 2.00
N PHE A 66 3.01 -4.14 0.78
CA PHE A 66 3.38 -5.38 0.07
C PHE A 66 4.87 -5.42 -0.27
N SER A 67 5.52 -4.29 -0.53
CA SER A 67 6.99 -4.26 -0.69
C SER A 67 7.72 -4.82 0.54
N ARG A 68 7.26 -4.47 1.75
CA ARG A 68 7.85 -4.93 3.03
C ARG A 68 7.61 -6.42 3.27
N ASN A 69 6.47 -6.96 2.85
CA ASN A 69 6.20 -8.40 2.88
C ASN A 69 7.00 -9.17 1.81
N LEU A 70 7.04 -8.68 0.57
CA LEU A 70 7.64 -9.37 -0.57
C LEU A 70 9.17 -9.42 -0.53
N TYR A 71 9.80 -8.39 0.04
CA TYR A 71 11.25 -8.21 0.02
C TYR A 71 11.83 -8.02 1.42
N ARG A 72 11.27 -8.71 2.40
CA ARG A 72 11.70 -8.64 3.80
C ARG A 72 13.22 -8.79 3.94
N ASP A 73 13.79 -8.02 4.87
CA ASP A 73 15.22 -8.01 5.18
C ASP A 73 16.11 -7.63 3.97
N SER A 74 15.55 -6.93 2.97
CA SER A 74 16.24 -6.44 1.77
C SER A 74 15.97 -4.96 1.51
N ALA A 75 16.96 -4.25 0.95
CA ALA A 75 16.78 -2.86 0.49
C ALA A 75 15.65 -2.70 -0.53
N LYS A 76 15.29 -3.77 -1.26
CA LYS A 76 14.16 -3.76 -2.20
C LYS A 76 12.82 -3.49 -1.54
N ALA A 77 12.67 -3.77 -0.23
CA ALA A 77 11.45 -3.44 0.52
C ALA A 77 11.11 -1.95 0.54
N PHE A 78 12.12 -1.10 0.34
CA PHE A 78 12.01 0.37 0.40
C PHE A 78 12.13 1.03 -0.97
N ALA A 79 12.31 0.25 -2.04
CA ALA A 79 12.59 0.77 -3.38
C ALA A 79 11.43 1.60 -3.95
N ALA A 80 10.20 1.36 -3.48
CA ALA A 80 8.99 2.04 -3.90
C ALA A 80 8.56 3.19 -2.96
N ASP A 81 9.27 3.42 -1.85
CA ASP A 81 8.84 4.36 -0.81
C ASP A 81 8.69 5.80 -1.32
N ALA A 82 9.59 6.24 -2.22
CA ALA A 82 9.49 7.58 -2.82
C ALA A 82 8.22 7.76 -3.66
N LEU A 83 7.79 6.71 -4.38
CA LEU A 83 6.55 6.74 -5.15
C LEU A 83 5.33 6.71 -4.23
N ALA A 84 5.33 5.84 -3.21
CA ALA A 84 4.26 5.79 -2.22
C ALA A 84 4.10 7.13 -1.48
N LEU A 85 5.21 7.78 -1.10
CA LEU A 85 5.22 9.10 -0.48
C LEU A 85 4.61 10.16 -1.39
N ALA A 86 5.03 10.23 -2.66
CA ALA A 86 4.51 11.21 -3.61
C ALA A 86 2.99 11.04 -3.81
N LEU A 87 2.51 9.79 -3.92
CA LEU A 87 1.08 9.50 -4.05
C LEU A 87 0.29 9.86 -2.79
N ALA A 88 0.84 9.58 -1.60
CA ALA A 88 0.24 9.94 -0.32
C ALA A 88 0.13 11.47 -0.17
N GLN A 89 1.22 12.21 -0.41
CA GLN A 89 1.23 13.67 -0.36
C GLN A 89 0.21 14.28 -1.33
N GLN A 90 0.11 13.74 -2.55
CA GLN A 90 -0.87 14.19 -3.52
C GLN A 90 -2.31 13.92 -3.05
N ALA A 91 -2.59 12.76 -2.45
CA ALA A 91 -3.91 12.44 -1.90
C ALA A 91 -4.36 13.46 -0.85
N VAL A 92 -3.44 13.82 0.07
CA VAL A 92 -3.69 14.83 1.11
C VAL A 92 -3.89 16.21 0.50
N GLN A 93 -3.06 16.59 -0.47
CA GLN A 93 -3.19 17.88 -1.15
C GLN A 93 -4.55 18.03 -1.86
N LEU A 94 -5.08 16.94 -2.42
CA LEU A 94 -6.39 16.90 -3.07
C LEU A 94 -7.56 16.74 -2.08
N GLY A 95 -7.28 16.58 -0.79
CA GLY A 95 -8.28 16.34 0.25
C GLY A 95 -9.00 15.00 0.11
N GLU A 96 -8.43 14.05 -0.64
CA GLU A 96 -9.01 12.72 -0.88
C GLU A 96 -9.04 11.86 0.37
N ASP A 97 -8.11 12.10 1.30
CA ASP A 97 -8.07 11.50 2.61
C ASP A 97 -9.43 11.65 3.34
N ASN A 98 -10.11 12.79 3.20
CA ASN A 98 -11.39 13.06 3.85
C ASN A 98 -12.52 12.10 3.47
N LYS A 99 -12.36 11.36 2.36
CA LYS A 99 -13.32 10.36 1.87
C LYS A 99 -13.04 8.95 2.41
N LEU A 100 -11.91 8.75 3.09
CA LEU A 100 -11.48 7.46 3.63
C LEU A 100 -11.83 7.31 5.11
N THR A 101 -11.97 6.06 5.56
CA THR A 101 -12.16 5.74 6.98
C THR A 101 -10.90 6.05 7.80
N SER A 102 -11.02 6.15 9.12
CA SER A 102 -9.87 6.41 10.00
C SER A 102 -8.75 5.36 9.88
N GLU A 103 -9.12 4.09 9.72
CA GLU A 103 -8.16 3.00 9.51
C GLU A 103 -7.45 3.15 8.17
N GLN A 104 -8.20 3.41 7.09
CA GLN A 104 -7.64 3.64 5.76
C GLN A 104 -6.70 4.85 5.71
N LYS A 105 -7.06 5.95 6.38
CA LYS A 105 -6.20 7.15 6.52
C LYS A 105 -4.85 6.82 7.14
N SER A 106 -4.82 5.89 8.09
CA SER A 106 -3.57 5.51 8.77
C SER A 106 -2.57 4.90 7.79
N PHE A 107 -3.04 4.10 6.84
CA PHE A 107 -2.21 3.55 5.75
C PHE A 107 -1.90 4.58 4.67
N LEU A 108 -2.82 5.50 4.36
CA LEU A 108 -2.55 6.61 3.44
C LEU A 108 -1.39 7.48 3.96
N TYR A 109 -1.34 7.74 5.27
CA TYR A 109 -0.34 8.60 5.89
C TYR A 109 0.98 7.90 6.20
N MET A 110 1.01 6.56 6.21
CA MET A 110 2.18 5.80 6.62
C MET A 110 3.46 6.19 5.85
N PRO A 111 3.45 6.36 4.51
CA PRO A 111 4.64 6.79 3.78
C PRO A 111 5.15 8.17 4.23
N ILE A 112 4.26 9.08 4.61
CA ILE A 112 4.61 10.43 5.09
C ILE A 112 5.33 10.34 6.45
N CYS A 113 4.78 9.55 7.37
CA CYS A 113 5.35 9.35 8.71
C CYS A 113 6.73 8.67 8.68
N ILE A 114 6.97 7.79 7.71
CA ILE A 114 8.27 7.11 7.55
C ILE A 114 9.32 8.06 6.95
N ALA A 115 8.92 8.90 5.98
CA ALA A 115 9.84 9.80 5.29
C ALA A 115 10.24 11.04 6.11
N SER A 116 9.35 11.51 6.97
CA SER A 116 9.57 12.64 7.86
C SER A 116 9.33 12.18 9.30
N PRO A 117 10.39 11.88 10.09
CA PRO A 117 10.19 11.59 11.51
C PRO A 117 9.55 12.81 12.16
N CYS A 118 8.33 12.63 12.68
CA CYS A 118 7.65 13.58 13.56
C CYS A 118 8.39 13.68 14.89
#